data_AF-D6TP84-F1
#
_entry.id   AF-D6TP84-F1
#
_cell.length_a   1.000
_cell.length_b   1.000
_cell.length_c   1.000
_cell.angle_alpha   90.00
_cell.angle_beta   90.00
_cell.angle_gamma   90.00
#
_symmetry.space_group_name_H-M   'P 1'
#
loop_
_entity.id
_entity.type
_entity.pdbx_description
1 polymer ?
#
loop_
_entity_poly.entity_id
_entity_poly.type
_entity_poly.pdbx_seq_one_letter_code
_entity_poly.pdbx_strand_id
1 'polypeptide(L)'
;MNTYVEQPEAVAGKTRRVVGRVAYISAGLWIVRLLAFFVPALRDASPSGAPLLSELFCVLGIATHMTLLPVVDALPGPRWGKAAGYGWIAIDMATEIMQLNGVPHATYIALKYGGHISAAVWFATASWRQKGTMRVVGLLLALVLGGYSFVAPFDPTHFIGLLPSLVLIPTWIILAGREITRERRVKADVAVE
;
A
#
# COMPACT_ATOMS: atom_id res chain seq x y z
N MET A 1 -6.35 45.52 -9.55
CA MET A 1 -5.54 44.42 -9.01
C MET A 1 -6.33 43.14 -9.25
N ASN A 2 -6.00 42.41 -10.32
CA ASN A 2 -6.81 41.29 -10.81
C ASN A 2 -6.35 40.01 -10.09
N THR A 3 -7.05 39.61 -9.03
CA THR A 3 -6.79 38.33 -8.35
C THR A 3 -7.32 37.20 -9.24
N TYR A 4 -6.43 36.60 -10.03
CA TYR A 4 -6.70 35.34 -10.72
C TYR A 4 -6.99 34.27 -9.67
N VAL A 5 -8.27 34.00 -9.43
CA VAL A 5 -8.70 32.82 -8.67
C VAL A 5 -8.49 31.63 -9.60
N GLU A 6 -7.48 30.80 -9.32
CA GLU A 6 -7.32 29.53 -10.03
C GLU A 6 -8.63 28.76 -9.97
N GLN A 7 -9.17 28.38 -11.13
CA GLN A 7 -10.41 27.62 -11.17
C GLN A 7 -10.22 26.29 -10.41
N PRO A 8 -11.18 25.90 -9.54
CA PRO A 8 -11.06 24.72 -8.67
C PRO A 8 -10.70 23.42 -9.42
N GLU A 9 -11.10 23.33 -10.69
CA GLU A 9 -10.83 22.17 -11.55
C GLU A 9 -9.35 22.04 -11.95
N ALA A 10 -8.66 23.16 -12.18
CA ALA A 10 -7.23 23.17 -12.51
C ALA A 10 -6.39 22.64 -11.34
N VAL A 11 -6.74 23.05 -10.12
CA VAL A 11 -6.11 22.58 -8.87
C VAL A 11 -6.34 21.09 -8.67
N ALA A 12 -7.60 20.63 -8.82
CA ALA A 12 -7.95 19.21 -8.70
C ALA A 12 -7.20 18.33 -9.73
N GLY A 13 -7.05 18.83 -10.97
CA GLY A 13 -6.33 18.15 -12.03
C GLY A 13 -4.82 18.02 -11.78
N LYS A 14 -4.19 19.02 -11.16
CA LYS A 14 -2.78 19.00 -10.76
C LYS A 14 -2.55 17.99 -9.64
N THR A 15 -3.40 17.99 -8.61
CA THR A 15 -3.34 17.07 -7.47
C THR A 15 -3.40 15.61 -7.93
N ARG A 16 -4.36 15.24 -8.79
CA ARG A 16 -4.49 13.87 -9.30
C ARG A 16 -3.26 13.38 -10.08
N ARG A 17 -2.61 14.26 -10.85
CA ARG A 17 -1.37 13.91 -11.56
C ARG A 17 -0.24 13.59 -10.59
N VAL A 18 -0.12 14.35 -9.51
CA VAL A 18 0.87 14.08 -8.46
C VAL A 18 0.58 12.74 -7.81
N VAL A 19 -0.68 12.46 -7.43
CA VAL A 19 -1.04 11.17 -6.82
C VAL A 19 -0.76 9.99 -7.75
N GLY A 20 -1.07 10.09 -9.04
CA GLY A 20 -0.75 9.03 -10.01
C GLY A 20 0.76 8.72 -10.07
N ARG A 21 1.62 9.75 -10.03
CA ARG A 21 3.08 9.57 -9.95
C ARG A 21 3.51 8.95 -8.63
N VAL A 22 2.93 9.39 -7.52
CA VAL A 22 3.20 8.83 -6.20
C VAL A 22 2.82 7.35 -6.15
N ALA A 23 1.74 6.92 -6.81
CA ALA A 23 1.40 5.51 -6.92
C ALA A 23 2.50 4.70 -7.64
N TYR A 24 3.05 5.19 -8.77
CA TYR A 24 4.16 4.51 -9.44
C TYR A 24 5.43 4.45 -8.59
N ILE A 25 5.75 5.52 -7.86
CA ILE A 25 6.87 5.53 -6.90
C ILE A 25 6.63 4.48 -5.81
N SER A 26 5.42 4.44 -5.25
CA SER A 26 5.02 3.46 -4.25
C SER A 26 5.17 2.03 -4.77
N ALA A 27 4.74 1.74 -6.00
CA ALA A 27 4.91 0.42 -6.61
C ALA A 27 6.40 0.03 -6.71
N GLY A 28 7.27 0.95 -7.11
CA GLY A 28 8.72 0.72 -7.15
C GLY A 28 9.30 0.39 -5.77
N LEU A 29 8.92 1.16 -4.74
CA LEU A 29 9.33 0.90 -3.36
C LEU A 29 8.83 -0.46 -2.86
N TRP A 30 7.59 -0.83 -3.19
CA TRP A 30 7.01 -2.13 -2.84
C TRP A 30 7.76 -3.29 -3.50
N ILE A 31 8.16 -3.17 -4.76
CA ILE A 31 8.98 -4.18 -5.44
C ILE A 31 10.29 -4.39 -4.67
N VAL A 32 11.01 -3.32 -4.38
CA VAL A 32 12.30 -3.40 -3.65
C VAL A 32 12.09 -4.03 -2.26
N ARG A 33 11.08 -3.57 -1.52
CA ARG A 33 10.78 -4.08 -0.18
C ARG A 33 10.42 -5.56 -0.19
N LEU A 34 9.52 -5.96 -1.10
CA LEU A 34 9.06 -7.34 -1.19
C LEU A 34 10.20 -8.27 -1.60
N LEU A 35 11.02 -7.90 -2.60
CA LEU A 35 12.19 -8.68 -2.97
C LEU A 35 13.16 -8.86 -1.79
N ALA A 36 13.40 -7.78 -1.03
CA ALA A 36 14.27 -7.85 0.12
C ALA A 36 13.68 -8.66 1.29
N PHE A 37 12.35 -8.65 1.48
CA PHE A 37 11.66 -9.48 2.48
C PHE A 37 11.86 -10.99 2.26
N PHE A 38 12.03 -11.45 1.02
CA PHE A 38 12.26 -12.87 0.71
C PHE A 38 13.73 -13.28 0.82
N VAL A 39 14.65 -12.36 1.16
CA VAL A 39 16.05 -12.68 1.46
C VAL A 39 16.22 -12.75 2.97
N PRO A 40 16.45 -13.93 3.59
CA PRO A 40 16.49 -14.08 5.04
C PRO A 40 17.47 -13.13 5.75
N ALA A 41 18.66 -12.92 5.17
CA ALA A 41 19.66 -12.00 5.73
C ALA A 41 19.18 -10.54 5.80
N LEU A 42 18.27 -10.13 4.91
CA LEU A 42 17.68 -8.79 4.91
C LEU A 42 16.44 -8.73 5.82
N ARG A 43 15.58 -9.76 5.74
CA ARG A 43 14.34 -9.89 6.54
C ARG A 43 14.61 -9.94 8.03
N ASP A 44 15.64 -10.72 8.42
CA ASP A 44 15.95 -11.02 9.82
C ASP A 44 17.01 -10.06 10.38
N ALA A 45 17.35 -8.99 9.63
CA ALA A 45 18.24 -7.94 10.11
C ALA A 45 17.68 -7.29 11.37
N SER A 46 18.50 -7.22 12.41
CA SER A 46 18.12 -6.68 13.71
C SER A 46 19.07 -5.56 14.14
N PRO A 47 18.64 -4.70 15.09
CA PRO A 47 19.50 -3.63 15.62
C PRO A 47 20.78 -4.16 16.28
N SER A 48 20.74 -5.37 16.84
CA SER A 48 21.89 -5.99 17.51
C SER A 48 22.83 -6.73 16.56
N GLY A 49 22.32 -7.26 15.44
CA GLY A 49 23.12 -8.03 14.48
C GLY A 49 23.59 -7.22 13.27
N ALA A 50 22.77 -6.30 12.78
CA ALA A 50 23.01 -5.53 11.57
C ALA A 50 22.30 -4.15 11.63
N PRO A 51 22.77 -3.21 12.47
CA PRO A 51 22.05 -1.97 12.78
C PRO A 51 21.73 -1.14 11.54
N LEU A 52 22.73 -0.85 10.70
CA LEU A 52 22.55 -0.07 9.48
C LEU A 52 21.53 -0.72 8.53
N LEU A 53 21.58 -2.05 8.39
CA LEU A 53 20.67 -2.78 7.52
C LEU A 53 19.23 -2.74 8.06
N SER A 54 19.06 -2.94 9.37
CA SER A 54 17.75 -2.87 10.02
C SER A 54 17.12 -1.48 9.91
N GLU A 55 17.93 -0.42 10.00
CA GLU A 55 17.48 0.96 9.83
C GLU A 55 17.04 1.23 8.38
N LEU A 56 17.86 0.87 7.40
CA LEU A 56 17.50 1.01 5.98
C LEU A 56 16.22 0.25 5.63
N PHE A 57 16.05 -0.95 6.19
CA PHE A 57 14.85 -1.75 5.96
C PHE A 57 13.61 -1.15 6.60
N CYS A 58 13.74 -0.56 7.79
CA CYS A 58 12.66 0.18 8.45
C CYS A 58 12.26 1.43 7.65
N VAL A 59 13.24 2.23 7.21
CA VAL A 59 13.00 3.43 6.38
C VAL A 59 12.30 3.05 5.07
N LEU A 60 12.75 1.99 4.40
CA LEU A 60 12.08 1.46 3.22
C LEU A 60 10.64 1.03 3.52
N GLY A 61 10.41 0.35 4.64
CA GLY A 61 9.08 -0.03 5.13
C GLY A 61 8.16 1.17 5.32
N ILE A 62 8.61 2.19 6.05
CA ILE A 62 7.80 3.39 6.29
C ILE A 62 7.55 4.15 4.98
N ALA A 63 8.55 4.28 4.11
CA ALA A 63 8.40 4.96 2.82
C ALA A 63 7.37 4.27 1.90
N THR A 64 7.34 2.94 1.85
CA THR A 64 6.33 2.20 1.07
C THR A 64 4.89 2.52 1.51
N HIS A 65 4.67 2.67 2.82
CA HIS A 65 3.34 2.96 3.38
C HIS A 65 2.98 4.44 3.29
N MET A 66 3.92 5.35 3.58
CA MET A 66 3.73 6.80 3.47
C MET A 66 3.31 7.23 2.07
N THR A 67 3.92 6.63 1.04
CA THR A 67 3.57 6.91 -0.36
C THR A 67 2.19 6.39 -0.75
N LEU A 68 1.58 5.45 0.00
CA LEU A 68 0.22 4.98 -0.25
C LEU A 68 -0.87 5.91 0.31
N LEU A 69 -0.57 6.78 1.27
CA LEU A 69 -1.56 7.68 1.88
C LEU A 69 -2.39 8.47 0.85
N PRO A 70 -1.79 9.20 -0.12
CA PRO A 70 -2.57 9.91 -1.13
C PRO A 70 -3.32 8.97 -2.09
N VAL A 71 -2.84 7.73 -2.27
CA VAL A 71 -3.49 6.71 -3.11
C VAL A 71 -4.76 6.19 -2.44
N VAL A 72 -4.74 5.97 -1.12
CA VAL A 72 -5.93 5.62 -0.32
C VAL A 72 -7.03 6.67 -0.51
N ASP A 73 -6.66 7.95 -0.48
CA ASP A 73 -7.65 9.00 -0.66
C ASP A 73 -8.18 9.11 -2.10
N ALA A 74 -7.30 8.97 -3.09
CA ALA A 74 -7.69 9.20 -4.48
C ALA A 74 -8.60 8.08 -5.06
N LEU A 75 -8.52 6.86 -4.54
CA LEU A 75 -9.31 5.74 -5.03
C LEU A 75 -10.76 5.76 -4.51
N PRO A 76 -11.73 5.30 -5.32
CA PRO A 76 -13.12 5.23 -4.89
C PRO A 76 -13.29 4.17 -3.80
N GLY A 77 -14.09 4.48 -2.79
CA GLY A 77 -14.39 3.54 -1.71
C GLY A 77 -15.32 4.18 -0.67
N PRO A 78 -16.06 3.38 0.10
CA PRO A 78 -16.81 3.90 1.23
C PRO A 78 -15.83 4.46 2.29
N ARG A 79 -16.28 5.41 3.10
CA ARG A 79 -15.44 6.08 4.11
C ARG A 79 -14.76 5.11 5.07
N TRP A 80 -15.45 4.04 5.48
CA TRP A 80 -14.91 3.00 6.34
C TRP A 80 -13.83 2.15 5.64
N GLY A 81 -13.91 1.95 4.33
CA GLY A 81 -12.88 1.23 3.56
C GLY A 81 -11.59 2.04 3.46
N LYS A 82 -11.71 3.37 3.28
CA LYS A 82 -10.56 4.29 3.37
C LYS A 82 -9.96 4.31 4.78
N ALA A 83 -10.79 4.36 5.82
CA ALA A 83 -10.35 4.29 7.20
C ALA A 83 -9.55 3.00 7.48
N ALA A 84 -10.00 1.85 6.95
CA ALA A 84 -9.25 0.60 7.02
C ALA A 84 -7.89 0.69 6.32
N GLY A 85 -7.81 1.34 5.15
CA GLY A 85 -6.54 1.56 4.44
C GLY A 85 -5.55 2.41 5.23
N TYR A 86 -6.02 3.49 5.85
CA TYR A 86 -5.20 4.29 6.77
C TYR A 86 -4.79 3.52 8.03
N GLY A 87 -5.71 2.72 8.59
CA GLY A 87 -5.44 1.89 9.75
C GLY A 87 -4.36 0.85 9.49
N TRP A 88 -4.40 0.18 8.33
CA TRP A 88 -3.34 -0.73 7.90
C TRP A 88 -1.98 -0.02 7.82
N ILE A 89 -1.92 1.12 7.10
CA ILE A 89 -0.69 1.90 6.97
C ILE A 89 -0.12 2.26 8.35
N ALA A 90 -0.95 2.76 9.26
CA ALA A 90 -0.53 3.14 10.60
C ALA A 90 0.00 1.94 11.41
N ILE A 91 -0.71 0.81 11.37
CA ILE A 91 -0.32 -0.43 12.07
C ILE A 91 1.02 -0.93 11.54
N ASP A 92 1.16 -1.07 10.22
CA ASP A 92 2.38 -1.64 9.64
C ASP A 92 3.59 -0.76 9.98
N MET A 93 3.49 0.56 9.83
CA MET A 93 4.57 1.48 10.22
C MET A 93 4.90 1.40 11.73
N ALA A 94 3.89 1.27 12.59
CA ALA A 94 4.13 1.09 14.02
C ALA A 94 4.92 -0.21 14.28
N THR A 95 4.57 -1.30 13.59
CA THR A 95 5.32 -2.57 13.74
C THR A 95 6.74 -2.51 13.17
N GLU A 96 6.99 -1.70 12.12
CA GLU A 96 8.36 -1.45 11.63
C GLU A 96 9.20 -0.73 12.70
N ILE A 97 8.63 0.28 13.37
CA ILE A 97 9.30 0.99 14.46
C ILE A 97 9.54 0.07 15.66
N MET A 98 8.57 -0.79 16.01
CA MET A 98 8.76 -1.78 17.09
C MET A 98 9.92 -2.73 16.77
N GLN A 99 9.98 -3.25 15.54
CA GLN A 99 11.09 -4.11 15.09
C GLN A 99 12.44 -3.38 15.16
N LEU A 100 12.51 -2.13 14.69
CA LEU A 100 13.71 -1.30 14.75
C LEU A 100 14.18 -1.04 16.19
N ASN A 101 13.26 -1.03 17.17
CA ASN A 101 13.59 -0.87 18.58
C ASN A 101 13.86 -2.22 19.28
N GLY A 102 14.03 -3.31 18.52
CA GLY A 102 14.36 -4.62 19.06
C GLY A 102 13.21 -5.30 19.81
N VAL A 103 11.97 -4.84 19.63
CA VAL A 103 10.81 -5.54 20.19
C VAL A 103 10.72 -6.93 19.55
N PRO A 104 10.60 -8.02 20.35
CA PRO A 104 10.52 -9.37 19.80
C PRO A 104 9.35 -9.52 18.81
N HIS A 105 9.58 -10.23 17.71
CA HIS A 105 8.58 -10.46 16.65
C HIS A 105 7.25 -10.99 17.18
N ALA A 106 7.31 -11.95 18.11
CA ALA A 106 6.13 -12.55 18.76
C ALA A 106 5.24 -11.52 19.48
N THR A 107 5.78 -10.38 19.92
CA THR A 107 5.04 -9.34 20.63
C THR A 107 4.14 -8.51 19.70
N TYR A 108 4.56 -8.27 18.46
CA TYR A 108 3.84 -7.37 17.54
C TYR A 108 3.24 -8.05 16.32
N ILE A 109 3.60 -9.29 16.02
CA ILE A 109 3.17 -9.96 14.78
C ILE A 109 1.64 -10.12 14.70
N ALA A 110 0.97 -10.39 15.81
CA ALA A 110 -0.50 -10.46 15.85
C ALA A 110 -1.16 -9.12 15.47
N LEU A 111 -0.56 -8.00 15.91
CA LEU A 111 -1.01 -6.67 15.52
C LEU A 111 -0.84 -6.46 14.01
N LYS A 112 0.30 -6.89 13.43
CA LYS A 112 0.55 -6.84 11.98
C LYS A 112 -0.48 -7.65 11.18
N TYR A 113 -0.88 -8.83 11.67
CA TYR A 113 -1.95 -9.61 11.04
C TYR A 113 -3.31 -8.89 11.08
N GLY A 114 -3.63 -8.16 12.16
CA GLY A 114 -4.78 -7.26 12.20
C GLY A 114 -4.68 -6.10 11.20
N GLY A 115 -3.47 -5.57 11.00
CA GLY A 115 -3.15 -4.62 9.93
C GLY A 115 -3.48 -5.18 8.54
N HIS A 116 -3.06 -6.41 8.25
CA HIS A 116 -3.38 -7.09 6.98
C HIS A 116 -4.88 -7.30 6.75
N ILE A 117 -5.69 -7.56 7.80
CA ILE A 117 -7.16 -7.59 7.66
C ILE A 117 -7.68 -6.21 7.21
N SER A 118 -7.17 -5.13 7.82
CA SER A 118 -7.52 -3.77 7.43
C SER A 118 -7.10 -3.47 5.99
N ALA A 119 -5.93 -3.96 5.57
CA ALA A 119 -5.46 -3.89 4.19
C ALA A 119 -6.42 -4.60 3.24
N ALA A 120 -6.81 -5.83 3.56
CA ALA A 120 -7.72 -6.65 2.76
C ALA A 120 -9.07 -5.95 2.55
N VAL A 121 -9.61 -5.34 3.61
CA VAL A 121 -10.84 -4.54 3.54
C VAL A 121 -10.67 -3.37 2.58
N TRP A 122 -9.57 -2.63 2.67
CA TRP A 122 -9.30 -1.51 1.76
C TRP A 122 -9.16 -1.97 0.31
N PHE A 123 -8.29 -2.96 0.03
CA PHE A 123 -8.11 -3.50 -1.33
C PHE A 123 -9.43 -4.01 -1.91
N ALA A 124 -10.23 -4.74 -1.13
CA ALA A 124 -11.51 -5.26 -1.59
C ALA A 124 -12.46 -4.12 -1.95
N THR A 125 -12.64 -3.14 -1.07
CA THR A 125 -13.57 -2.03 -1.31
C THR A 125 -13.13 -1.08 -2.42
N ALA A 126 -11.83 -0.78 -2.51
CA ALA A 126 -11.24 0.03 -3.58
C ALA A 126 -11.34 -0.66 -4.94
N SER A 127 -11.33 -1.99 -4.98
CA SER A 127 -11.35 -2.79 -6.20
C SER A 127 -12.75 -3.21 -6.65
N TRP A 128 -13.71 -3.33 -5.72
CA TRP A 128 -15.07 -3.81 -6.01
C TRP A 128 -15.81 -2.94 -7.03
N ARG A 129 -15.56 -1.63 -6.99
CA ARG A 129 -16.14 -0.64 -7.91
C ARG A 129 -15.38 -0.47 -9.22
N GLN A 130 -14.21 -1.10 -9.34
CA GLN A 130 -13.40 -1.06 -10.55
C GLN A 130 -13.86 -2.09 -11.57
N LYS A 131 -13.34 -2.01 -12.78
CA LYS A 131 -13.58 -2.99 -13.86
C LYS A 131 -12.26 -3.65 -14.31
N GLY A 132 -12.39 -4.82 -14.94
CA GLY A 132 -11.26 -5.52 -15.55
C GLY A 132 -10.18 -5.95 -14.57
N THR A 133 -8.91 -5.86 -15.00
CA THR A 133 -7.75 -6.40 -14.29
C THR A 133 -7.58 -5.84 -12.88
N MET A 134 -7.84 -4.54 -12.66
CA MET A 134 -7.68 -3.93 -11.34
C MET A 134 -8.62 -4.56 -10.30
N ARG A 135 -9.87 -4.85 -10.70
CA ARG A 135 -10.84 -5.53 -9.83
C ARG A 135 -10.35 -6.93 -9.44
N VAL A 136 -9.94 -7.72 -10.41
CA VAL A 136 -9.52 -9.11 -10.18
C VAL A 136 -8.27 -9.16 -9.30
N VAL A 137 -7.22 -8.41 -9.67
CA VAL A 137 -5.95 -8.38 -8.91
C VAL A 137 -6.19 -7.91 -7.48
N GLY A 138 -7.01 -6.88 -7.28
CA GLY A 138 -7.26 -6.34 -5.95
C GLY A 138 -8.10 -7.25 -5.05
N LEU A 139 -9.07 -7.97 -5.60
CA LEU A 139 -9.83 -8.96 -4.84
C LEU A 139 -8.96 -10.18 -4.48
N LEU A 140 -8.12 -10.64 -5.39
CA LEU A 140 -7.13 -11.69 -5.08
C LEU A 140 -6.15 -11.22 -3.99
N LEU A 141 -5.66 -9.98 -4.09
CA LEU A 141 -4.78 -9.41 -3.07
C LEU A 141 -5.46 -9.32 -1.70
N ALA A 142 -6.73 -8.91 -1.66
CA ALA A 142 -7.52 -8.90 -0.43
C ALA A 142 -7.67 -10.30 0.18
N LEU A 143 -7.92 -11.32 -0.64
CA LEU A 143 -7.99 -12.71 -0.19
C LEU A 143 -6.65 -13.21 0.33
N VAL A 144 -5.54 -12.88 -0.34
CA VAL A 144 -4.19 -13.28 0.09
C VAL A 144 -3.86 -12.67 1.45
N LEU A 145 -4.00 -11.35 1.61
CA LEU A 145 -3.67 -10.68 2.88
C LEU A 145 -4.62 -11.09 4.00
N GLY A 146 -5.92 -11.14 3.70
CA GLY A 146 -6.95 -11.52 4.67
C GLY A 146 -6.81 -12.98 5.11
N GLY A 147 -6.66 -13.90 4.16
CA GLY A 147 -6.49 -15.33 4.43
C GLY A 147 -5.19 -15.63 5.16
N TYR A 148 -4.09 -14.98 4.77
CA TYR A 148 -2.80 -15.13 5.45
C TYR A 148 -2.90 -14.80 6.94
N SER A 149 -3.64 -13.76 7.34
CA SER A 149 -3.81 -13.41 8.76
C SER A 149 -4.45 -14.51 9.62
N PHE A 150 -5.24 -15.41 9.02
CA PHE A 150 -5.88 -16.52 9.75
C PHE A 150 -5.08 -17.81 9.72
N VAL A 151 -4.17 -17.97 8.76
CA VAL A 151 -3.39 -19.22 8.58
C VAL A 151 -1.98 -19.07 9.17
N ALA A 152 -1.37 -17.89 9.03
CA ALA A 152 0.03 -17.66 9.39
C ALA A 152 0.40 -18.00 10.85
N PRO A 153 -0.46 -17.78 11.85
CA PRO A 153 -0.15 -18.15 13.23
C PRO A 153 0.07 -19.65 13.47
N PHE A 154 -0.38 -20.51 12.56
CA PHE A 154 -0.46 -21.96 12.77
C PHE A 154 0.54 -22.76 11.91
N ASP A 155 1.30 -22.12 11.03
CA ASP A 155 2.18 -22.79 10.06
C ASP A 155 3.59 -22.17 10.08
N PRO A 156 4.66 -22.93 10.38
CA PRO A 156 6.04 -22.41 10.33
C PRO A 156 6.50 -21.99 8.92
N THR A 157 5.83 -22.44 7.86
CA THR A 157 6.10 -22.06 6.46
C THR A 157 5.20 -20.93 5.95
N HIS A 158 4.48 -20.26 6.85
CA HIS A 158 3.48 -19.24 6.53
C HIS A 158 3.95 -18.17 5.54
N PHE A 159 5.23 -17.76 5.56
CA PHE A 159 5.76 -16.74 4.64
C PHE A 159 5.56 -17.10 3.15
N ILE A 160 5.43 -18.39 2.81
CA ILE A 160 5.10 -18.88 1.46
C ILE A 160 3.71 -18.37 1.03
N GLY A 161 2.76 -18.27 1.96
CA GLY A 161 1.42 -17.74 1.71
C GLY A 161 1.41 -16.27 1.24
N LEU A 162 2.49 -15.52 1.48
CA LEU A 162 2.68 -14.17 0.98
C LEU A 162 3.41 -14.12 -0.38
N LEU A 163 3.90 -15.23 -0.95
CA LEU A 163 4.52 -15.21 -2.27
C LEU A 163 3.65 -14.55 -3.36
N PRO A 164 2.32 -14.75 -3.41
CA PRO A 164 1.49 -14.05 -4.38
C PRO A 164 1.56 -12.52 -4.25
N SER A 165 1.81 -11.98 -3.04
CA SER A 165 1.90 -10.54 -2.81
C SER A 165 3.07 -9.87 -3.53
N LEU A 166 4.16 -10.62 -3.82
CA LEU A 166 5.30 -10.17 -4.64
C LEU A 166 4.85 -9.56 -5.96
N VAL A 167 3.83 -10.16 -6.57
CA VAL A 167 3.31 -9.75 -7.87
C VAL A 167 2.06 -8.90 -7.70
N LEU A 168 1.16 -9.31 -6.79
CA LEU A 168 -0.16 -8.69 -6.68
C LEU A 168 -0.10 -7.26 -6.15
N ILE A 169 0.73 -6.95 -5.12
CA ILE A 169 0.81 -5.60 -4.55
C ILE A 169 1.34 -4.60 -5.59
N PRO A 170 2.53 -4.80 -6.21
CA PRO A 170 3.04 -3.85 -7.19
C PRO A 170 2.11 -3.72 -8.39
N THR A 171 1.57 -4.84 -8.89
CA THR A 171 0.66 -4.82 -10.04
C THR A 171 -0.59 -4.00 -9.73
N TRP A 172 -1.19 -4.20 -8.56
CA TRP A 172 -2.38 -3.44 -8.17
C TRP A 172 -2.10 -1.94 -8.04
N ILE A 173 -0.98 -1.55 -7.43
CA ILE A 173 -0.60 -0.14 -7.26
C ILE A 173 -0.33 0.52 -8.62
N ILE A 174 0.33 -0.18 -9.56
CA ILE A 174 0.52 0.29 -10.94
C ILE A 174 -0.83 0.54 -11.63
N LEU A 175 -1.77 -0.39 -11.47
CA LEU A 175 -3.12 -0.26 -12.03
C LEU A 175 -3.89 0.90 -11.40
N ALA A 176 -3.76 1.11 -10.09
CA ALA A 176 -4.32 2.25 -9.38
C ALA A 176 -3.76 3.59 -9.90
N GLY A 177 -2.44 3.69 -10.07
CA GLY A 177 -1.80 4.89 -10.63
C GLY A 177 -2.29 5.19 -12.05
N ARG A 178 -2.50 4.15 -12.86
CA ARG A 178 -3.08 4.28 -14.20
C ARG A 178 -4.51 4.80 -14.16
N GLU A 179 -5.35 4.26 -13.28
CA GLU A 179 -6.76 4.65 -13.17
C GLU A 179 -6.92 6.10 -12.69
N ILE A 180 -6.18 6.49 -11.64
CA ILE A 180 -6.16 7.88 -11.13
C ILE A 180 -5.76 8.87 -12.23
N THR A 181 -4.82 8.47 -13.09
CA THR A 181 -4.36 9.28 -14.23
C THR A 181 -5.39 9.30 -15.37
N ARG A 182 -6.14 8.21 -15.60
CA ARG A 182 -7.14 8.08 -16.68
C ARG A 182 -8.40 8.89 -16.39
N GLU A 183 -8.95 8.82 -15.18
CA GLU A 183 -10.15 9.58 -14.79
C GLU A 183 -10.00 11.09 -15.04
N ARG A 184 -8.76 11.61 -14.95
CA ARG A 184 -8.43 13.01 -15.29
C ARG A 184 -8.63 13.32 -16.78
N ARG A 185 -8.21 12.42 -17.68
CA ARG A 185 -8.29 12.67 -19.13
C ARG A 185 -9.75 12.77 -19.57
N VAL A 186 -10.58 11.83 -19.15
CA VAL A 186 -12.01 11.82 -19.47
C VAL A 186 -12.70 13.11 -19.03
N LYS A 187 -12.39 13.63 -17.82
CA LYS A 187 -12.95 14.90 -17.35
C LYS A 187 -12.46 16.11 -18.16
N ALA A 188 -11.20 16.11 -18.59
CA ALA A 188 -10.65 17.19 -19.40
C ALA A 188 -11.26 17.22 -20.81
N ASP A 189 -11.50 16.05 -21.41
CA ASP A 189 -12.09 15.94 -22.74
C ASP A 189 -13.56 16.40 -22.74
N VAL A 190 -14.33 16.03 -21.70
CA VAL A 190 -15.73 16.46 -21.52
C VAL A 190 -15.88 17.97 -21.26
N ALA A 191 -14.87 18.62 -20.67
CA ALA A 191 -14.91 20.06 -20.39
C ALA A 191 -14.62 20.95 -21.62
N VAL A 192 -14.23 20.35 -22.76
CA VAL A 192 -13.88 21.05 -24.01
C VAL A 192 -14.99 20.93 -25.06
N GLU A 193 -15.98 20.04 -24.85
CA GLU A 193 -17.21 19.90 -25.66
C GLU A 193 -18.32 20.84 -25.17
#